data_AF-A0A7S2ISZ5-F1
#
_entry.id   AF-A0A7S2ISZ5-F1
#
_cell.length_a   1.000
_cell.length_b   1.000
_cell.length_c   1.000
_cell.angle_alpha   90.00
_cell.angle_beta   90.00
_cell.angle_gamma   90.00
#
_symmetry.space_group_name_H-M   'P 1'
#
loop_
_entity.id
_entity.type
_entity.pdbx_description
1 polymer ?
#
loop_
_entity_poly.entity_id
_entity_poly.type
_entity_poly.pdbx_seq_one_letter_code
_entity_poly.pdbx_strand_id
1 'polypeptide(L)'
;RRDRVQTLFFSATLHTPEVKTLINEITTSATWVDLKGKDAVPDTVHNVAYFVDPSQDLIWSDTSIASRAKFPEEQPILDGIHAKPSMSPFDKDKTKALRMSEKIKQLKPKMVIKIADAFNMHQCLVFCRTNIDCNNLEAYLNRLDGTKGHRGKFESGKENPYSCVVLAGSRQQKERQRNLDAFKEG
;
A
#
# COMPACT_ATOMS: atom_id res chain seq x y z
N ARG A 1 -26.75 -35.79 29.46
CA ARG A 1 -25.84 -35.31 30.53
C ARG A 1 -26.30 -33.92 30.95
N ARG A 2 -26.94 -33.80 32.11
CA ARG A 2 -27.57 -32.54 32.59
C ARG A 2 -26.64 -31.68 33.46
N ASP A 3 -25.38 -32.09 33.65
CA ASP A 3 -24.46 -31.46 34.61
C ASP A 3 -23.21 -30.85 33.95
N ARG A 4 -23.34 -30.27 32.74
CA ARG A 4 -22.20 -29.57 32.12
C ARG A 4 -22.31 -28.07 32.38
N VAL A 5 -21.47 -27.58 33.29
CA VAL A 5 -21.33 -26.14 33.58
C VAL A 5 -20.51 -25.48 32.48
N GLN A 6 -20.93 -24.29 32.03
CA GLN A 6 -20.12 -23.45 31.15
C GLN A 6 -19.16 -22.63 32.02
N THR A 7 -17.86 -22.79 31.81
CA THR A 7 -16.82 -22.07 32.57
C THR A 7 -16.10 -21.10 31.64
N LEU A 8 -15.98 -19.85 32.07
CA LEU A 8 -15.24 -18.80 31.35
C LEU A 8 -14.08 -18.32 32.23
N PHE A 9 -12.88 -18.22 31.63
CA PHE A 9 -11.69 -17.69 32.28
C PHE A 9 -11.32 -16.35 31.63
N PHE A 10 -11.17 -15.32 32.46
CA PHE A 10 -10.71 -14.00 32.02
C PHE A 10 -9.43 -13.65 32.76
N SER A 11 -8.33 -13.47 32.04
CA SER A 11 -7.08 -12.98 32.61
C SER A 11 -6.23 -12.29 31.55
N ALA A 12 -5.41 -11.34 31.97
CA ALA A 12 -4.46 -10.65 31.11
C ALA A 12 -3.27 -11.53 30.72
N THR A 13 -3.05 -12.65 31.41
CA THR A 13 -1.85 -13.50 31.26
C THR A 13 -2.21 -14.99 31.25
N LEU A 14 -3.17 -15.40 30.43
CA LEU A 14 -3.59 -16.81 30.32
C LEU A 14 -2.54 -17.73 29.65
N HIS A 15 -1.38 -17.20 29.25
CA HIS A 15 -0.43 -17.92 28.40
C HIS A 15 0.62 -18.74 29.14
N THR A 16 0.72 -18.66 30.48
CA THR A 16 1.69 -19.45 31.23
C THR A 16 1.37 -20.95 31.11
N PRO A 17 2.39 -21.82 31.00
CA PRO A 17 2.17 -23.27 30.85
C PRO A 17 1.28 -23.86 31.94
N GLU A 18 1.42 -23.40 33.17
CA GLU A 18 0.68 -23.88 34.34
C GLU A 18 -0.81 -23.54 34.22
N VAL A 19 -1.14 -22.33 33.77
CA VAL A 19 -2.53 -21.88 33.59
C VAL A 19 -3.19 -22.61 32.42
N LYS A 20 -2.45 -22.87 31.33
CA LYS A 20 -2.94 -23.68 30.20
C LYS A 20 -3.27 -25.10 30.61
N THR A 21 -2.40 -25.75 31.38
CA THR A 21 -2.63 -27.11 31.89
C THR A 21 -3.90 -27.15 32.74
N LEU A 22 -4.03 -26.21 33.68
CA LEU A 22 -5.20 -26.13 34.55
C LEU A 22 -6.52 -25.91 33.77
N ILE A 23 -6.52 -25.01 32.78
CA ILE A 23 -7.70 -24.76 31.95
C ILE A 23 -8.10 -25.99 31.15
N ASN A 24 -7.12 -26.75 30.63
CA ASN A 24 -7.38 -27.98 29.89
C ASN A 24 -7.92 -29.11 30.78
N GLU A 25 -7.57 -29.13 32.07
CA GLU A 25 -8.13 -30.08 33.04
C GLU A 25 -9.56 -29.72 33.46
N ILE A 26 -9.84 -28.42 33.65
CA ILE A 26 -11.15 -27.95 34.14
C ILE A 26 -12.20 -27.88 33.02
N THR A 27 -11.77 -27.65 31.78
CA THR A 27 -12.70 -27.47 30.64
C THR A 27 -12.72 -28.68 29.72
N THR A 28 -13.81 -28.82 28.98
CA THR A 28 -13.88 -29.73 27.84
C THR A 28 -13.89 -28.91 26.57
N SER A 29 -12.83 -29.00 25.76
CA SER A 29 -12.68 -28.25 24.50
C SER A 29 -12.73 -26.73 24.67
N ALA A 30 -11.88 -26.15 25.52
CA ALA A 30 -11.78 -24.70 25.69
C ALA A 30 -11.49 -23.98 24.37
N THR A 31 -12.27 -22.93 24.08
CA THR A 31 -11.98 -21.95 23.03
C THR A 31 -11.14 -20.84 23.62
N TRP A 32 -9.97 -20.61 23.04
CA TRP A 32 -9.06 -19.54 23.43
C TRP A 32 -9.37 -18.27 22.62
N VAL A 33 -9.62 -17.16 23.32
CA VAL A 33 -9.82 -15.85 22.70
C VAL A 33 -8.78 -14.89 23.29
N ASP A 34 -7.72 -14.67 22.53
CA ASP A 34 -6.66 -13.72 22.87
C ASP A 34 -6.95 -12.38 22.17
N LEU A 35 -7.30 -11.35 22.95
CA LEU A 35 -7.60 -10.02 22.45
C LEU A 35 -6.34 -9.19 22.20
N LYS A 36 -5.15 -9.72 22.51
CA LYS A 36 -3.86 -9.10 22.22
C LYS A 36 -2.83 -10.15 21.78
N GLY A 37 -3.07 -10.74 20.62
CA GLY A 37 -1.96 -11.23 19.81
C GLY A 37 -1.01 -10.06 19.52
N LYS A 38 0.30 -10.24 19.75
CA LYS A 38 1.29 -9.21 19.40
C LYS A 38 1.09 -8.82 17.94
N ASP A 39 0.71 -7.57 17.67
CA ASP A 39 0.90 -6.96 16.36
C ASP A 39 2.42 -6.81 16.17
N ALA A 40 3.05 -7.89 15.75
CA ALA A 40 4.48 -7.91 15.46
C ALA A 40 4.61 -8.08 13.96
N VAL A 41 4.72 -6.94 13.26
CA VAL A 41 5.48 -6.91 12.02
C VAL A 41 6.80 -7.64 12.32
N PRO A 42 7.15 -8.72 11.59
CA PRO A 42 8.35 -9.49 11.91
C PRO A 42 9.58 -8.59 11.98
N ASP A 43 10.52 -8.87 12.90
CA ASP A 43 11.74 -8.06 13.06
C ASP A 43 12.61 -8.03 11.77
N THR A 44 12.37 -8.97 10.85
CA THR A 44 13.00 -9.03 9.53
C THR A 44 12.44 -8.02 8.52
N VAL A 45 11.33 -7.34 8.85
CA VAL A 45 10.69 -6.36 7.97
C VAL A 45 11.12 -4.96 8.40
N HIS A 46 11.87 -4.29 7.53
CA HIS A 46 12.17 -2.87 7.71
C HIS A 46 10.94 -2.03 7.34
N ASN A 47 10.39 -1.30 8.31
CA ASN A 47 9.26 -0.39 8.08
C ASN A 47 9.72 1.07 8.15
N VAL A 48 9.27 1.87 7.19
CA VAL A 48 9.49 3.33 7.16
C VAL A 48 8.17 4.03 6.91
N ALA A 49 7.91 5.08 7.68
CA ALA A 49 6.80 6.00 7.44
C ALA A 49 7.36 7.30 6.86
N TYR A 50 6.90 7.68 5.66
CA TYR A 50 7.26 8.95 5.04
C TYR A 50 6.06 9.88 4.98
N PHE A 51 6.19 11.05 5.60
CA PHE A 51 5.17 12.09 5.57
C PHE A 51 5.34 12.96 4.33
N VAL A 52 4.30 13.01 3.49
CA VAL A 52 4.27 13.86 2.31
C VAL A 52 3.68 15.21 2.69
N ASP A 53 4.54 16.21 2.83
CA ASP A 53 4.15 17.60 3.07
C ASP A 53 3.90 18.33 1.74
N PRO A 54 2.68 18.82 1.45
CA PRO A 54 2.40 19.58 0.23
C PRO A 54 3.02 20.98 0.21
N SER A 55 3.48 21.51 1.34
CA SER A 55 4.08 22.84 1.42
C SER A 55 5.57 22.85 1.10
N GLN A 56 6.22 21.68 1.12
CA GLN A 56 7.65 21.53 0.88
C GLN A 56 7.91 20.85 -0.45
N ASP A 57 9.03 21.21 -1.08
CA ASP A 57 9.53 20.46 -2.23
C ASP A 57 10.08 19.12 -1.75
N LEU A 58 9.87 18.08 -2.55
CA LEU A 58 10.34 16.73 -2.29
C LEU A 58 11.85 16.63 -2.56
N ILE A 59 12.66 17.42 -1.86
CA ILE A 59 14.12 17.41 -1.99
C ILE A 59 14.68 16.46 -0.93
N TRP A 60 15.50 15.49 -1.36
CA TRP A 60 16.30 14.71 -0.42
C TRP A 60 17.67 15.36 -0.38
N SER A 61 18.05 15.88 0.80
CA SER A 61 19.29 16.64 1.00
C SER A 61 20.55 15.75 0.94
N ASP A 62 20.41 14.44 1.07
CA ASP A 62 21.52 13.50 0.98
C ASP A 62 21.88 13.23 -0.49
N THR A 63 23.04 13.73 -0.91
CA THR A 63 23.59 13.63 -2.27
C THR A 63 23.71 12.19 -2.79
N SER A 64 23.96 11.21 -1.92
CA SER A 64 24.19 9.82 -2.36
C SER A 64 22.90 9.13 -2.79
N ILE A 65 21.81 9.34 -2.05
CA ILE A 65 20.48 8.79 -2.33
C ILE A 65 19.76 9.66 -3.39
N ALA A 66 19.90 10.98 -3.29
CA ALA A 66 19.30 11.92 -4.24
C ALA A 66 19.84 11.76 -5.67
N SER A 67 21.11 11.36 -5.83
CA SER A 67 21.70 11.13 -7.16
C SER A 67 21.04 9.99 -7.95
N ARG A 68 20.44 9.02 -7.25
CA ARG A 68 19.79 7.85 -7.88
C ARG A 68 18.31 8.07 -8.12
N ALA A 69 17.68 8.89 -7.28
CA ALA A 69 16.23 9.02 -7.24
C ALA A 69 15.73 10.00 -8.31
N LYS A 70 15.07 9.49 -9.35
CA LYS A 70 14.49 10.36 -10.38
C LYS A 70 13.24 11.05 -9.82
N PHE A 71 13.04 12.29 -10.21
CA PHE A 71 11.81 13.03 -9.97
C PHE A 71 11.17 13.38 -11.31
N PRO A 72 10.19 12.60 -11.79
CA PRO A 72 9.61 12.83 -13.11
C PRO A 72 8.90 14.18 -13.19
N GLU A 73 9.11 14.88 -14.30
CA GLU A 73 8.40 16.13 -14.60
C GLU A 73 6.92 15.87 -14.91
N GLU A 74 6.62 14.75 -15.59
CA GLU A 74 5.26 14.34 -15.93
C GLU A 74 4.37 14.32 -14.67
N GLN A 75 3.15 14.84 -14.81
CA GLN A 75 2.20 14.95 -13.72
C GLN A 75 1.23 13.76 -13.74
N PRO A 76 0.97 13.12 -12.59
CA PRO A 76 -0.01 12.05 -12.52
C PRO A 76 -1.41 12.59 -12.77
N ILE A 77 -2.25 11.77 -13.40
CA ILE A 77 -3.69 12.05 -13.52
C ILE A 77 -4.34 11.72 -12.17
N LEU A 78 -5.19 12.63 -11.69
CA LEU A 78 -5.92 12.45 -10.43
C LEU A 78 -7.35 11.94 -10.67
N ASP A 79 -8.03 11.58 -9.59
CA ASP A 79 -9.45 11.17 -9.57
C ASP A 79 -10.44 12.31 -9.86
N GLY A 80 -9.95 13.54 -10.00
CA GLY A 80 -10.75 14.72 -10.37
C GLY A 80 -11.74 15.17 -9.28
N ILE A 81 -11.66 14.64 -8.06
CA ILE A 81 -12.57 15.04 -6.97
C ILE A 81 -12.41 16.53 -6.62
N HIS A 82 -11.20 17.07 -6.76
CA HIS A 82 -10.88 18.46 -6.50
C HIS A 82 -11.24 19.41 -7.65
N ALA A 83 -11.46 18.87 -8.86
CA ALA A 83 -11.86 19.64 -10.04
C ALA A 83 -13.38 19.86 -10.11
N LYS A 84 -14.16 19.12 -9.32
CA LYS A 84 -15.60 19.34 -9.22
C LYS A 84 -15.82 20.59 -8.37
N PRO A 85 -16.52 21.63 -8.87
CA PRO A 85 -16.90 22.76 -8.03
C PRO A 85 -17.77 22.20 -6.92
N SER A 86 -17.26 22.18 -5.69
CA SER A 86 -18.09 21.73 -4.59
C SER A 86 -19.23 22.74 -4.44
N MET A 87 -20.45 22.29 -4.74
CA MET A 87 -21.67 23.08 -4.60
C MET A 87 -22.13 23.17 -3.13
N SER A 88 -21.22 23.05 -2.16
CA SER A 88 -21.54 23.22 -0.73
C SER A 88 -20.96 24.55 -0.21
N PRO A 89 -21.76 25.35 0.52
CA PRO A 89 -21.25 26.55 1.21
C PRO A 89 -20.09 26.26 2.18
N PHE A 90 -19.99 25.03 2.70
CA PHE A 90 -18.93 24.59 3.61
C PHE A 90 -17.55 24.46 2.95
N ASP A 91 -17.49 24.29 1.63
CA ASP A 91 -16.21 24.06 0.92
C ASP A 91 -15.49 25.35 0.53
N LYS A 92 -16.21 26.47 0.44
CA LYS A 92 -15.61 27.79 0.15
C LYS A 92 -14.56 28.16 1.19
N ASP A 93 -14.83 27.87 2.46
CA ASP A 93 -13.93 28.14 3.59
C ASP A 93 -12.71 27.20 3.62
N LYS A 94 -12.80 26.03 2.97
CA LYS A 94 -11.72 25.01 2.94
C LYS A 94 -10.89 25.02 1.66
N THR A 95 -10.99 26.06 0.83
CA THR A 95 -10.29 26.16 -0.46
C THR A 95 -8.79 25.85 -0.35
N LYS A 96 -8.11 26.36 0.70
CA LYS A 96 -6.69 26.06 0.95
C LYS A 96 -6.45 24.58 1.27
N ALA A 97 -7.27 23.99 2.13
CA ALA A 97 -7.14 22.57 2.52
C ALA A 97 -7.39 21.63 1.34
N LEU A 98 -8.36 21.94 0.48
CA LEU A 98 -8.64 21.19 -0.75
C LEU A 98 -7.45 21.21 -1.71
N ARG A 99 -6.85 22.39 -1.95
CA ARG A 99 -5.62 22.52 -2.77
C ARG A 99 -4.45 21.73 -2.19
N MET A 100 -4.26 21.77 -0.87
CA MET A 100 -3.20 20.99 -0.21
C MET A 100 -3.44 19.50 -0.34
N SER A 101 -4.69 19.05 -0.19
CA SER A 101 -5.08 17.65 -0.38
C SER A 101 -4.83 17.18 -1.82
N GLU A 102 -5.16 18.00 -2.82
CA GLU A 102 -4.88 17.72 -4.23
C GLU A 102 -3.38 17.60 -4.48
N LYS A 103 -2.59 18.54 -3.97
CA LYS A 103 -1.12 18.51 -4.09
C LYS A 103 -0.52 17.26 -3.46
N ILE A 104 -1.00 16.81 -2.30
CA ILE A 104 -0.58 15.51 -1.71
C ILE A 104 -0.83 14.35 -2.68
N LYS A 105 -1.99 14.33 -3.37
CA LYS A 105 -2.30 13.27 -4.34
C LYS A 105 -1.36 13.30 -5.55
N GLN A 106 -0.90 14.48 -5.98
CA GLN A 106 0.08 14.61 -7.06
C GLN A 106 1.48 14.16 -6.62
N LEU A 107 1.85 14.45 -5.38
CA LEU A 107 3.18 14.14 -4.84
C LEU A 107 3.38 12.65 -4.54
N LYS A 108 2.32 11.93 -4.13
CA LYS A 108 2.41 10.50 -3.77
C LYS A 108 2.94 9.59 -4.91
N PRO A 109 2.40 9.64 -6.15
CA PRO A 109 2.95 8.86 -7.26
C PRO A 109 4.42 9.18 -7.56
N LYS A 110 4.82 10.45 -7.46
CA LYS A 110 6.22 10.86 -7.64
C LYS A 110 7.12 10.29 -6.54
N MET A 111 6.63 10.26 -5.31
CA MET A 111 7.34 9.65 -4.18
C MET A 111 7.53 8.15 -4.32
N VAL A 112 6.55 7.43 -4.88
CA VAL A 112 6.69 5.99 -5.15
C VAL A 112 7.93 5.71 -6.00
N ILE A 113 8.12 6.47 -7.08
CA ILE A 113 9.27 6.36 -7.98
C ILE A 113 10.55 6.73 -7.26
N LYS A 114 10.53 7.87 -6.56
CA LYS A 114 11.68 8.36 -5.81
C LYS A 114 12.20 7.32 -4.82
N ILE A 115 11.29 6.66 -4.10
CA ILE A 115 11.58 5.56 -3.16
C ILE A 115 12.08 4.33 -3.91
N ALA A 116 11.40 3.91 -4.98
CA ALA A 116 11.82 2.75 -5.77
C ALA A 116 13.26 2.90 -6.28
N ASP A 117 13.61 4.06 -6.84
CA ASP A 117 14.94 4.34 -7.36
C ASP A 117 15.99 4.44 -6.26
N ALA A 118 15.70 5.11 -5.14
CA ALA A 118 16.66 5.24 -4.04
C ALA A 118 17.08 3.91 -3.43
N PHE A 119 16.12 3.00 -3.28
CA PHE A 119 16.35 1.68 -2.73
C PHE A 119 16.68 0.64 -3.80
N ASN A 120 16.81 1.05 -5.07
CA ASN A 120 17.05 0.15 -6.22
C ASN A 120 16.07 -1.04 -6.22
N MET A 121 14.78 -0.75 -6.03
CA MET A 121 13.74 -1.76 -5.95
C MET A 121 13.51 -2.39 -7.33
N HIS A 122 13.87 -3.66 -7.49
CA HIS A 122 13.64 -4.40 -8.73
C HIS A 122 12.17 -4.76 -8.96
N GLN A 123 11.43 -4.97 -7.88
CA GLN A 123 10.03 -5.35 -7.88
C GLN A 123 9.38 -4.88 -6.59
N CYS A 124 8.19 -4.30 -6.67
CA CYS A 124 7.46 -3.83 -5.49
C CYS A 124 5.95 -4.01 -5.66
N LEU A 125 5.25 -4.08 -4.53
CA LEU A 125 3.80 -4.01 -4.47
C LEU A 125 3.40 -2.64 -3.94
N VAL A 126 2.54 -1.94 -4.68
CA VAL A 126 2.01 -0.63 -4.26
C VAL A 126 0.52 -0.77 -4.00
N PHE A 127 0.12 -0.56 -2.75
CA PHE A 127 -1.28 -0.61 -2.36
C PHE A 127 -1.91 0.79 -2.46
N CYS A 128 -2.96 0.92 -3.24
CA CYS A 128 -3.79 2.11 -3.27
C CYS A 128 -5.15 1.85 -2.62
N ARG A 129 -5.82 2.91 -2.16
CA ARG A 129 -7.11 2.80 -1.48
C ARG A 129 -8.26 2.45 -2.42
N THR A 130 -8.24 2.97 -3.65
CA THR A 130 -9.33 2.82 -4.61
C THR A 130 -8.85 2.27 -5.95
N ASN A 131 -9.74 1.63 -6.71
CA ASN A 131 -9.43 1.14 -8.06
C ASN A 131 -9.03 2.28 -9.01
N ILE A 132 -9.61 3.47 -8.83
CA ILE A 132 -9.29 4.65 -9.65
C ILE A 132 -7.85 5.06 -9.40
N ASP A 133 -7.41 5.11 -8.15
CA ASP A 133 -6.02 5.42 -7.79
C ASP A 133 -5.06 4.37 -8.37
N CYS A 134 -5.39 3.08 -8.29
CA CYS A 134 -4.59 2.01 -8.90
C CYS A 134 -4.42 2.20 -10.40
N ASN A 135 -5.53 2.46 -11.12
CA ASN A 135 -5.50 2.63 -12.57
C ASN A 135 -4.75 3.90 -13.00
N ASN A 136 -4.92 4.99 -12.25
CA ASN A 136 -4.21 6.24 -12.51
C ASN A 136 -2.71 6.09 -12.27
N LEU A 137 -2.31 5.37 -11.21
CA LEU A 137 -0.91 5.09 -10.92
C LEU A 137 -0.30 4.17 -11.99
N GLU A 138 -1.00 3.10 -12.39
CA GLU A 138 -0.58 2.22 -13.50
C GLU A 138 -0.36 3.01 -14.79
N ALA A 139 -1.34 3.83 -15.18
CA ALA A 139 -1.24 4.65 -16.37
C ALA A 139 -0.12 5.69 -16.28
N TYR A 140 0.11 6.27 -15.11
CA TYR A 140 1.22 7.19 -14.88
C TYR A 140 2.58 6.48 -15.01
N LEU A 141 2.80 5.41 -14.28
CA LEU A 141 4.08 4.67 -14.29
C LEU A 141 4.40 4.11 -15.69
N ASN A 142 3.40 3.58 -16.39
CA ASN A 142 3.58 3.06 -17.74
C ASN A 142 3.82 4.14 -18.82
N ARG A 143 3.58 5.43 -18.52
CA ARG A 143 3.89 6.55 -19.44
C ARG A 143 5.31 7.09 -19.24
N LEU A 144 5.83 6.98 -18.03
CA LEU A 144 7.20 7.36 -17.73
C LEU A 144 8.13 6.46 -18.55
N ASP A 145 9.07 7.06 -19.27
CA ASP A 145 10.02 6.44 -20.23
C ASP A 145 9.56 6.33 -21.70
N GLY A 146 8.41 6.93 -22.06
CA GLY A 146 8.04 7.14 -23.48
C GLY A 146 7.65 5.88 -24.26
N THR A 147 7.82 4.70 -23.69
CA THR A 147 7.35 3.41 -24.23
C THR A 147 5.91 3.13 -23.82
N LYS A 148 5.09 2.73 -24.80
CA LYS A 148 3.64 2.54 -24.67
C LYS A 148 3.26 1.28 -23.86
N GLY A 149 3.39 1.33 -22.52
CA GLY A 149 2.93 0.29 -21.59
C GLY A 149 3.53 -1.10 -21.82
N HIS A 150 3.32 -2.02 -20.87
CA HIS A 150 3.80 -3.40 -20.99
C HIS A 150 3.11 -4.12 -22.16
N ARG A 151 3.82 -4.37 -23.25
CA ARG A 151 3.28 -5.04 -24.45
C ARG A 151 3.62 -6.52 -24.54
N GLY A 152 4.46 -7.03 -23.65
CA GLY A 152 4.80 -8.45 -23.55
C GLY A 152 6.30 -8.69 -23.48
N LYS A 153 6.71 -9.93 -23.76
CA LYS A 153 8.11 -10.37 -23.74
C LYS A 153 8.90 -9.76 -24.89
N PHE A 154 10.03 -9.13 -24.57
CA PHE A 154 11.17 -9.04 -25.47
C PHE A 154 12.29 -9.96 -24.96
N GLU A 155 13.13 -10.45 -25.89
CA GLU A 155 14.22 -11.39 -25.61
C GLU A 155 15.34 -10.80 -24.73
N SER A 156 15.33 -9.50 -24.41
CA SER A 156 16.16 -8.92 -23.37
C SER A 156 15.58 -7.64 -22.77
N GLY A 157 15.40 -7.61 -21.45
CA GLY A 157 15.17 -6.39 -20.66
C GLY A 157 13.71 -5.97 -20.46
N LYS A 158 13.48 -5.12 -19.44
CA LYS A 158 12.18 -4.48 -19.15
C LYS A 158 11.94 -3.35 -20.17
N GLU A 159 10.81 -3.36 -20.89
CA GLU A 159 10.40 -2.29 -21.84
C GLU A 159 10.34 -0.90 -21.19
N ASN A 160 10.06 -0.86 -19.88
CA ASN A 160 9.97 0.34 -19.05
C ASN A 160 10.44 -0.04 -17.64
N PRO A 161 11.41 0.68 -17.03
CA PRO A 161 11.87 0.42 -15.66
C PRO A 161 10.74 0.54 -14.62
N TYR A 162 9.71 1.31 -14.93
CA TYR A 162 8.51 1.55 -14.11
C TYR A 162 7.29 0.77 -14.62
N SER A 163 7.48 -0.28 -15.43
CA SER A 163 6.38 -1.12 -15.89
C SER A 163 5.51 -1.58 -14.71
N CYS A 164 4.21 -1.34 -14.84
CA CYS A 164 3.25 -1.58 -13.77
C CYS A 164 2.00 -2.29 -14.30
N VAL A 165 1.46 -3.20 -13.49
CA VAL A 165 0.20 -3.89 -13.74
C VAL A 165 -0.68 -3.84 -12.50
N VAL A 166 -2.00 -3.75 -12.68
CA VAL A 166 -2.95 -3.68 -11.57
C VAL A 166 -3.57 -5.04 -11.27
N LEU A 167 -3.54 -5.42 -10.00
CA LEU A 167 -4.31 -6.52 -9.42
C LEU A 167 -5.47 -5.93 -8.63
N ALA A 168 -6.63 -5.77 -9.26
CA ALA A 168 -7.83 -5.21 -8.64
C ALA A 168 -9.07 -6.04 -8.91
N GLY A 169 -10.03 -6.02 -7.97
CA GLY A 169 -11.30 -6.73 -8.10
C GLY A 169 -12.13 -6.29 -9.33
N SER A 170 -11.92 -5.06 -9.81
CA SER A 170 -12.55 -4.52 -11.01
C SER A 170 -11.97 -5.07 -12.33
N ARG A 171 -10.83 -5.76 -12.31
CA ARG A 171 -10.22 -6.38 -13.51
C ARG A 171 -10.83 -7.76 -13.78
N GLN A 172 -10.86 -8.17 -15.05
CA GLN A 172 -11.37 -9.49 -15.42
C GLN A 172 -10.46 -10.60 -14.85
N GLN A 173 -11.02 -11.76 -14.52
CA GLN A 173 -10.26 -12.86 -13.90
C GLN A 173 -9.05 -13.28 -14.75
N LYS A 174 -9.21 -13.35 -16.08
CA LYS A 174 -8.13 -13.69 -17.01
C LYS A 174 -7.01 -12.63 -17.02
N GLU A 175 -7.38 -11.36 -16.96
CA GLU A 175 -6.43 -10.24 -16.86
C GLU A 175 -5.67 -10.28 -15.53
N ARG A 176 -6.36 -10.54 -14.42
CA ARG A 176 -5.72 -10.69 -13.10
C ARG A 176 -4.68 -11.80 -13.09
N GLN A 177 -5.01 -12.96 -13.66
CA GLN A 177 -4.08 -14.09 -13.74
C GLN A 177 -2.85 -13.72 -14.57
N ARG A 178 -3.06 -13.13 -15.76
CA ARG A 178 -1.96 -12.66 -16.62
C ARG A 178 -1.07 -11.64 -15.89
N ASN A 179 -1.65 -10.67 -15.20
CA ASN A 179 -0.90 -9.64 -14.48
C ASN A 179 -0.09 -10.26 -13.31
N LEU A 180 -0.66 -11.24 -12.62
CA LEU A 180 0.04 -11.95 -11.54
C LEU A 180 1.22 -12.75 -12.08
N ASP A 181 1.04 -13.42 -13.22
CA ASP A 181 2.09 -14.21 -13.85
C ASP A 181 3.19 -13.30 -14.40
N ALA A 182 2.82 -12.20 -15.07
CA ALA A 182 3.77 -11.17 -15.51
C ALA A 182 4.58 -10.59 -14.34
N PHE A 183 3.93 -10.29 -13.21
CA PHE A 183 4.63 -9.84 -12.02
C PHE A 183 5.64 -10.88 -11.52
N LYS A 184 5.25 -12.16 -11.41
CA LYS A 184 6.15 -13.22 -10.93
C LYS A 184 7.36 -13.44 -11.85
N GLU A 185 7.22 -13.20 -13.14
CA GLU A 185 8.29 -13.35 -14.13
C GLU A 185 9.31 -12.19 -14.11
N GLY A 186 8.98 -11.08 -13.44
CA GLY A 186 9.85 -9.91 -13.27
C GLY A 186 9.82 -8.92 -14.43
#